data_AF-A0AAN8FVW6-F1
#
_entry.id   AF-A0AAN8FVW6-F1
#
_cell.length_a   1.000
_cell.length_b   1.000
_cell.length_c   1.000
_cell.angle_alpha   90.00
_cell.angle_beta   90.00
_cell.angle_gamma   90.00
#
_symmetry.space_group_name_H-M   'P 1'
#
loop_
_entity.id
_entity.type
_entity.pdbx_description
1 polymer ?
#
loop_
_entity_poly.entity_id
_entity_poly.type
_entity_poly.pdbx_seq_one_letter_code
_entity_poly.pdbx_strand_id
1 'polypeptide(L)'
;MSALEEDIIETTTEDKLRHLVSMFSNKSLEEIDMNFDIRKDVNVAHDYFYDVLAGAITSHFKVKTDAETVETFSTLQDIVNYIDSAQ
;
A
#
# COMPACT_ATOMS: atom_id res chain seq x y z
N MET A 1 -28.44 1.88 19.04
CA MET A 1 -27.02 2.20 18.81
C MET A 1 -26.74 1.70 17.40
N SER A 2 -26.83 2.62 16.45
CA SER A 2 -26.87 2.30 15.02
C SER A 2 -25.48 1.92 14.53
N ALA A 3 -25.42 0.90 13.69
CA ALA A 3 -24.27 0.42 12.92
C ALA A 3 -23.75 1.49 11.91
N LEU A 4 -23.51 2.71 12.39
CA LEU A 4 -23.17 3.91 11.61
C LEU A 4 -21.76 4.45 11.92
N GLU A 5 -20.98 3.77 12.76
CA GLU A 5 -19.59 4.14 13.08
C GLU A 5 -18.55 3.13 12.54
N GLU A 6 -18.99 2.06 11.89
CA GLU A 6 -18.12 0.99 11.36
C GLU A 6 -17.83 1.12 9.86
N ASP A 7 -18.28 2.22 9.23
CA ASP A 7 -17.71 2.73 7.98
C ASP A 7 -16.53 3.64 8.38
N ILE A 8 -15.39 3.03 8.74
CA ILE A 8 -14.13 3.77 8.81
C ILE A 8 -13.87 4.27 7.40
N ILE A 9 -14.18 5.54 7.21
CA ILE A 9 -13.92 6.32 6.01
C ILE A 9 -12.44 6.11 5.66
N GLU A 10 -12.15 5.30 4.65
CA GLU A 10 -10.81 4.96 4.14
C GLU A 10 -10.06 6.24 3.69
N THR A 11 -9.51 6.99 4.64
CA THR A 11 -9.02 8.36 4.42
C THR A 11 -7.51 8.45 4.48
N THR A 12 -6.85 7.59 5.26
CA THR A 12 -5.41 7.66 5.47
C THR A 12 -4.64 7.01 4.31
N THR A 13 -3.41 7.46 4.08
CA THR A 13 -2.47 6.82 3.15
C THR A 13 -2.23 5.37 3.53
N GLU A 14 -2.12 5.11 4.83
CA GLU A 14 -1.89 3.79 5.41
C GLU A 14 -3.01 2.80 5.06
N ASP A 15 -4.27 3.15 5.30
CA ASP A 15 -5.41 2.24 5.07
C ASP A 15 -5.55 1.87 3.59
N LYS A 16 -5.36 2.84 2.69
CA LYS A 16 -5.38 2.60 1.24
C LYS A 16 -4.27 1.64 0.81
N LEU A 17 -3.07 1.81 1.35
CA LEU A 17 -1.95 0.93 1.04
C LEU A 17 -2.15 -0.47 1.61
N ARG A 18 -2.63 -0.59 2.85
CA ARG A 18 -2.95 -1.88 3.49
C ARG A 18 -4.01 -2.64 2.67
N HIS A 19 -5.06 -1.96 2.24
CA HIS A 19 -6.11 -2.54 1.41
C HIS A 19 -5.55 -2.99 0.06
N LEU A 20 -4.75 -2.16 -0.60
CA LEU A 20 -4.11 -2.50 -1.87
C LEU A 20 -3.26 -3.77 -1.74
N VAL A 21 -2.35 -3.85 -0.77
CA VAL A 21 -1.46 -5.02 -0.65
C VAL A 21 -2.17 -6.27 -0.15
N SER A 22 -3.31 -6.12 0.54
CA SER A 22 -4.14 -7.27 0.94
C SER A 22 -4.67 -8.06 -0.26
N MET A 23 -4.88 -7.40 -1.41
CA MET A 23 -5.27 -8.07 -2.65
C MET A 23 -4.16 -8.93 -3.26
N PHE A 24 -2.90 -8.69 -2.86
CA PHE A 24 -1.71 -9.35 -3.38
C PHE A 24 -0.98 -10.18 -2.31
N SER A 25 -1.64 -10.44 -1.18
CA SER A 25 -1.08 -11.23 -0.08
C SER A 25 -2.08 -12.31 0.35
N ASN A 26 -1.58 -13.32 1.04
CA ASN A 26 -2.43 -14.29 1.73
C ASN A 26 -2.80 -13.82 3.16
N LYS A 27 -2.28 -12.67 3.59
CA LYS A 27 -2.56 -12.09 4.91
C LYS A 27 -3.90 -11.37 4.90
N SER A 28 -4.63 -11.46 6.00
CA SER A 28 -5.82 -10.65 6.22
C SER A 28 -5.44 -9.18 6.47
N LEU A 29 -6.38 -8.26 6.25
CA LEU A 29 -6.13 -6.82 6.44
C LEU A 29 -5.67 -6.48 7.88
N GLU A 30 -6.11 -7.27 8.86
CA GLU A 30 -5.73 -7.15 10.28
C GLU A 30 -4.26 -7.51 10.53
N GLU A 31 -3.67 -8.39 9.70
CA GLU A 31 -2.28 -8.84 9.79
C GLU A 31 -1.31 -7.97 8.98
N ILE A 32 -1.84 -7.03 8.20
CA ILE A 32 -1.05 -6.12 7.36
C ILE A 32 -0.92 -4.80 8.11
N ASP A 33 0.27 -4.52 8.64
CA ASP A 33 0.63 -3.26 9.29
C ASP A 33 1.68 -2.50 8.46
N MET A 34 2.15 -1.35 8.98
CA MET A 34 3.16 -0.55 8.29
C MET A 34 4.53 -1.23 8.15
N ASN A 35 4.79 -2.31 8.90
CA ASN A 35 6.03 -3.09 8.81
C ASN A 35 5.93 -4.26 7.82
N PHE A 36 4.77 -4.46 7.18
CA PHE A 36 4.56 -5.50 6.17
C PHE A 36 5.63 -5.44 5.07
N ASP A 37 6.39 -6.53 4.90
CA ASP A 37 7.52 -6.61 3.95
C ASP A 37 7.00 -6.93 2.54
N ILE A 38 6.87 -5.88 1.72
CA ILE A 38 6.30 -5.97 0.36
C ILE A 38 7.13 -6.85 -0.59
N ARG A 39 8.35 -7.22 -0.19
CA ARG A 39 9.26 -8.06 -0.99
C ARG A 39 9.10 -9.53 -0.66
N LYS A 40 8.43 -9.89 0.44
CA LYS A 40 8.33 -11.29 0.91
C LYS A 40 6.91 -11.77 1.07
N ASP A 41 6.02 -10.86 1.49
CA ASP A 41 4.67 -11.23 1.92
C ASP A 41 3.63 -11.14 0.80
N VAL A 42 4.07 -10.85 -0.44
CA VAL A 42 3.23 -10.84 -1.65
C VAL A 42 3.21 -12.21 -2.33
N ASN A 43 2.05 -12.59 -2.87
CA ASN A 43 1.79 -13.90 -3.50
C ASN A 43 1.74 -13.87 -5.03
N VAL A 44 2.16 -12.75 -5.63
CA VAL A 44 2.26 -12.53 -7.08
C VAL A 44 3.70 -12.27 -7.50
N ALA A 45 3.96 -12.21 -8.80
CA ALA A 45 5.27 -11.83 -9.32
C ALA A 45 5.61 -10.38 -8.91
N HIS A 46 6.83 -10.17 -8.41
CA HIS A 46 7.26 -8.88 -7.85
C HIS A 46 7.27 -7.76 -8.87
N ASP A 47 7.71 -8.03 -10.10
CA ASP A 47 7.69 -7.08 -11.22
C ASP A 47 6.28 -6.53 -11.47
N TYR A 48 5.31 -7.42 -11.59
CA TYR A 48 3.90 -7.05 -11.74
C TYR A 48 3.38 -6.28 -10.53
N PHE A 49 3.72 -6.71 -9.32
CA PHE A 49 3.29 -6.02 -8.10
C PHE A 49 3.84 -4.60 -8.01
N TYR A 50 5.14 -4.40 -8.31
CA TYR A 50 5.76 -3.09 -8.28
C TYR A 50 5.18 -2.14 -9.34
N ASP A 51 4.90 -2.64 -10.54
CA ASP A 51 4.20 -1.86 -11.58
C ASP A 51 2.81 -1.41 -11.13
N VAL A 52 2.03 -2.31 -10.56
CA VAL A 52 0.68 -2.01 -10.06
C VAL A 52 0.74 -1.01 -8.91
N LEU A 53 1.66 -1.20 -7.97
CA LEU A 53 1.83 -0.33 -6.82
C LEU A 53 2.30 1.07 -7.24
N ALA A 54 3.24 1.18 -8.20
CA ALA A 54 3.67 2.45 -8.77
C ALA A 54 2.51 3.20 -9.46
N GLY A 55 1.68 2.46 -10.21
CA GLY A 55 0.47 2.99 -10.82
C GLY A 55 -0.54 3.48 -9.79
N ALA A 56 -0.75 2.73 -8.71
CA ALA A 56 -1.64 3.12 -7.62
C ALA A 56 -1.13 4.37 -6.89
N ILE A 57 0.16 4.45 -6.58
CA ILE A 57 0.80 5.63 -5.96
C ILE A 57 0.55 6.87 -6.84
N THR A 58 0.84 6.77 -8.14
CA THR A 58 0.66 7.86 -9.09
C THR A 58 -0.81 8.27 -9.23
N SER A 59 -1.72 7.31 -9.31
CA SER A 59 -3.15 7.56 -9.53
C SER A 59 -3.85 8.15 -8.31
N HIS A 60 -3.66 7.53 -7.14
CA HIS A 60 -4.41 7.86 -5.92
C HIS A 60 -3.77 8.98 -5.10
N PHE A 61 -2.44 9.08 -5.10
CA PHE A 61 -1.70 10.04 -4.27
C PHE A 61 -1.09 11.19 -5.07
N LYS A 62 -1.18 11.13 -6.41
CA LYS A 62 -0.64 12.16 -7.34
C LYS A 62 0.88 12.34 -7.24
N VAL A 63 1.58 11.35 -6.68
CA VAL A 63 3.05 11.30 -6.61
C VAL A 63 3.55 10.49 -7.80
N LYS A 64 4.22 11.16 -8.75
CA LYS A 64 4.80 10.47 -9.91
C LYS A 64 5.89 9.50 -9.42
N THR A 65 5.72 8.22 -9.71
CA THR A 65 6.68 7.18 -9.36
C THR A 65 6.72 6.10 -10.44
N ASP A 66 7.67 5.17 -10.32
CA ASP A 66 7.86 4.02 -11.20
C ASP A 66 8.18 2.75 -10.40
N ALA A 67 8.15 1.60 -11.07
CA ALA A 67 8.39 0.31 -10.43
C ALA A 67 9.82 0.18 -9.87
N GLU A 68 10.82 0.77 -10.54
CA GLU A 68 12.22 0.77 -10.07
C GLU A 68 12.35 1.51 -8.73
N THR A 69 11.66 2.63 -8.57
CA THR A 69 11.59 3.35 -7.29
C THR A 69 10.90 2.50 -6.23
N VAL A 70 9.77 1.89 -6.57
CA VAL A 70 9.00 1.05 -5.64
C VAL A 70 9.78 -0.19 -5.19
N GLU A 71 10.58 -0.79 -6.06
CA GLU A 71 11.45 -1.92 -5.74
C GLU A 71 12.46 -1.61 -4.63
N THR A 72 12.83 -0.33 -4.45
CA THR A 72 13.72 0.09 -3.36
C THR A 72 13.06 0.04 -1.97
N PHE A 73 11.73 -0.01 -1.92
CA PHE A 73 10.98 -0.02 -0.66
C PHE A 73 10.94 -1.42 -0.06
N SER A 74 11.09 -1.49 1.27
CA SER A 74 11.01 -2.74 2.01
C SER A 74 9.64 -2.94 2.62
N THR A 75 9.04 -1.87 3.13
CA THR A 75 7.85 -1.91 3.96
C THR A 75 6.76 -0.96 3.45
N LEU A 76 5.53 -1.14 3.92
CA LEU A 76 4.48 -0.16 3.68
C LEU A 76 4.83 1.22 4.24
N GLN A 77 5.52 1.28 5.38
CA GLN A 77 6.00 2.53 5.97
C GLN A 77 6.91 3.30 5.01
N ASP A 78 7.79 2.61 4.28
CA ASP A 78 8.68 3.26 3.30
C ASP A 78 7.87 3.98 2.21
N ILE A 79 6.77 3.36 1.76
CA ILE A 79 5.87 3.94 0.76
C ILE A 79 5.12 5.14 1.33
N VAL A 80 4.62 5.05 2.57
CA VAL A 80 3.96 6.17 3.26
C VAL A 80 4.92 7.34 3.38
N ASN A 81 6.13 7.11 3.88
CA ASN A 81 7.16 8.13 4.01
C ASN A 81 7.49 8.79 2.67
N TYR A 82 7.56 7.99 1.60
CA TYR A 82 7.78 8.50 0.24
C TYR A 82 6.64 9.42 -0.22
N ILE A 83 5.39 8.99 -0.05
CA ILE A 83 4.21 9.78 -0.41
C ILE A 83 4.18 11.09 0.39
N ASP A 84 4.36 11.02 1.71
CA ASP A 84 4.32 12.18 2.60
C ASP A 84 5.44 13.16 2.32
N SER A 85 6.63 12.69 1.90
CA SER A 85 7.75 13.55 1.51
C SER A 85 7.53 14.33 0.20
N ALA A 86 6.53 13.93 -0.59
CA ALA A 86 6.20 14.52 -1.88
C ALA A 86 4.98 15.48 -1.83
N GLN A 87 4.40 15.70 -0.65
CA GLN A 87 3.30 16.64 -0.40
C GLN A 87 3.80 17.98 0.16
#